data_AF-A0A412WSJ5-F1
#
_entry.id   AF-A0A412WSJ5-F1
#
_cell.length_a   1.000
_cell.length_b   1.000
_cell.length_c   1.000
_cell.angle_alpha   90.00
_cell.angle_beta   90.00
_cell.angle_gamma   90.00
#
_symmetry.space_group_name_H-M   'P 1'
#
loop_
_entity.id
_entity.type
_entity.pdbx_description
1 polymer ?
#
loop_
_entity_poly.entity_id
_entity_poly.type
_entity_poly.pdbx_seq_one_letter_code
_entity_poly.pdbx_strand_id
1 'polypeptide(L)'
;MDEKIKDQEILLVKDQKDENLKAVAGTDEKGRLKTVPPTAEHEQSFLKFDKHSNALENFLSNFMRQFKHPTPLNFFKVPFESAVASARVLSEMLKAPKIPSNKEMLDSARINPADLTRK
;
A
#
# COMPACT_ATOMS: atom_id res chain seq x y z
N MET A 1 -4.57 19.97 15.65
CA MET A 1 -4.24 18.72 14.95
C MET A 1 -4.78 18.87 13.55
N ASP A 2 -3.90 19.01 12.56
CA ASP A 2 -4.23 19.26 11.16
C ASP A 2 -5.17 18.19 10.60
N GLU A 3 -6.43 18.57 10.33
CA GLU A 3 -7.43 17.67 9.73
C GLU A 3 -6.92 17.06 8.41
N LYS A 4 -6.10 17.80 7.66
CA LYS A 4 -5.48 17.35 6.40
C LYS A 4 -4.63 16.09 6.51
N ILE A 5 -4.09 15.77 7.70
CA ILE A 5 -3.26 14.57 7.89
C ILE A 5 -4.14 13.31 8.01
N LYS A 6 -5.37 13.45 8.53
CA LYS A 6 -6.32 12.33 8.70
C LYS A 6 -6.93 11.88 7.38
N ASP A 7 -7.00 12.78 6.41
CA ASP A 7 -7.48 12.49 5.06
C ASP A 7 -6.38 11.98 4.13
N GLN A 8 -5.19 11.71 4.66
CA GLN A 8 -4.09 11.10 3.90
C GLN A 8 -4.01 9.60 4.14
N GLU A 9 -3.89 8.87 3.05
CA GLU A 9 -3.62 7.43 3.03
C GLU A 9 -2.30 7.17 2.32
N ILE A 10 -1.66 6.07 2.68
CA ILE A 10 -0.51 5.55 1.96
C ILE A 10 -0.80 4.14 1.47
N LEU A 11 -0.02 3.73 0.49
CA LEU A 11 -0.07 2.37 -0.05
C LEU A 11 1.16 1.60 0.41
N LEU A 12 0.91 0.50 1.12
CA LEU A 12 1.91 -0.49 1.46
C LEU A 12 1.82 -1.62 0.42
N VAL A 13 2.96 -2.21 0.07
CA VAL A 13 3.06 -3.30 -0.89
C VAL A 13 3.85 -4.46 -0.32
N LYS A 14 3.35 -5.66 -0.57
CA LYS A 14 4.01 -6.92 -0.28
C LYS A 14 4.26 -7.66 -1.59
N ASP A 15 5.53 -7.81 -1.92
CA ASP A 15 5.94 -8.79 -2.92
C ASP A 15 5.89 -10.19 -2.30
N GLN A 16 5.36 -11.18 -3.03
CA GLN A 16 5.37 -12.59 -2.61
C GLN A 16 6.78 -13.16 -2.49
N LYS A 17 7.76 -12.61 -3.22
CA LYS A 17 9.17 -13.03 -3.17
C LYS A 17 9.93 -12.41 -2.00
N ASP A 18 9.52 -11.22 -1.58
CA ASP A 18 10.08 -10.58 -0.40
C ASP A 18 9.37 -11.14 0.83
N GLU A 19 9.93 -10.97 2.02
CA GLU A 19 9.21 -11.25 3.29
C GLU A 19 8.74 -9.97 3.95
N ASN A 20 9.22 -8.81 3.49
CA ASN A 20 8.95 -7.54 4.13
C ASN A 20 7.86 -6.75 3.41
N LEU A 21 7.08 -6.02 4.20
CA LEU A 21 6.17 -5.00 3.73
C LEU A 21 6.96 -3.73 3.41
N LYS A 22 6.63 -3.05 2.31
CA LYS A 22 7.30 -1.81 1.89
C LYS A 22 6.27 -0.71 1.65
N ALA A 23 6.63 0.54 1.89
CA ALA A 23 5.78 1.68 1.54
C ALA A 23 6.05 2.14 0.11
N VAL A 24 5.01 2.48 -0.63
CA VAL A 24 5.14 3.06 -1.97
C VAL A 24 5.63 4.50 -1.84
N ALA A 25 6.69 4.82 -2.56
CA ALA A 25 7.25 6.17 -2.69
C ALA A 25 6.94 6.82 -4.04
N GLY A 26 6.40 6.06 -5.01
CA GLY A 26 6.10 6.55 -6.34
C GLY A 26 6.22 5.47 -7.40
N THR A 27 6.38 5.91 -8.66
CA THR A 27 6.76 5.08 -9.80
C THR A 27 8.07 5.57 -10.42
N ASP A 28 8.80 4.68 -11.08
CA ASP A 28 9.93 5.04 -11.94
C ASP A 28 9.48 5.39 -13.37
N GLU A 29 10.43 5.82 -14.20
CA GLU A 29 10.21 6.18 -15.62
C GLU A 29 9.70 5.01 -16.47
N LYS A 30 9.82 3.78 -15.96
CA LYS A 30 9.36 2.54 -16.61
C LYS A 30 8.02 2.05 -16.04
N GLY A 31 7.40 2.82 -15.14
CA GLY A 31 6.13 2.48 -14.51
C GLY A 31 6.21 1.47 -13.37
N ARG A 32 7.42 1.14 -12.90
CA ARG A 32 7.61 0.21 -11.78
C ARG A 32 7.46 0.96 -10.46
N LEU A 33 6.94 0.28 -9.44
CA LEU A 33 6.81 0.87 -8.10
C LEU A 33 8.18 1.17 -7.52
N LYS A 34 8.35 2.41 -7.06
CA LYS A 34 9.41 2.77 -6.13
C LYS A 34 8.89 2.51 -4.72
N THR A 35 9.68 1.78 -3.94
CA THR A 35 9.32 1.42 -2.58
C THR A 35 10.44 1.77 -1.61
N VAL A 36 10.07 2.09 -0.38
CA VAL A 36 10.98 2.40 0.73
C VAL A 36 10.57 1.59 1.97
N PRO A 37 11.47 1.38 2.95
CA PRO A 37 11.09 0.78 4.22
C PRO A 37 9.99 1.59 4.90
N PRO A 38 8.96 0.95 5.48
CA PRO A 38 7.86 1.65 6.13
C PRO A 38 8.25 2.06 7.57
N THR A 39 9.31 2.87 7.70
CA THR A 39 9.84 3.37 8.97
C THR A 39 9.66 4.89 9.06
N ALA A 40 9.71 5.42 10.28
CA ALA A 40 9.58 6.86 10.53
C ALA A 40 10.65 7.68 9.79
N GLU A 41 11.86 7.13 9.63
CA GLU A 41 12.97 7.76 8.89
C GLU A 41 12.64 7.99 7.41
N HIS A 42 11.77 7.16 6.82
CA HIS A 42 11.36 7.24 5.42
C HIS A 42 9.96 7.83 5.23
N GLU A 43 9.30 8.28 6.30
CA GLU A 43 7.91 8.75 6.26
C GLU A 43 7.69 9.91 5.29
N GLN A 44 8.69 10.79 5.16
CA GLN A 44 8.67 11.90 4.19
C GLN A 44 8.74 11.44 2.73
N SER A 45 9.22 10.22 2.48
CA SER A 45 9.29 9.61 1.15
C SER A 45 8.02 8.83 0.79
N PHE A 46 7.06 8.67 1.71
CA PHE A 46 5.83 7.94 1.40
C PHE A 46 4.97 8.72 0.43
N LEU A 47 4.43 8.02 -0.57
CA LEU A 47 3.44 8.57 -1.46
C LEU A 47 2.09 8.65 -0.72
N LYS A 48 1.59 9.88 -0.56
CA LYS A 48 0.36 10.20 0.15
C LYS A 48 -0.77 10.41 -0.85
N PHE A 49 -1.92 9.82 -0.56
CA PHE A 49 -3.14 9.94 -1.33
C PHE A 49 -4.20 10.62 -0.47
N ASP A 50 -4.88 11.59 -1.05
CA ASP A 50 -6.04 12.21 -0.40
C ASP A 50 -7.26 11.28 -0.52
N LYS A 51 -7.92 10.98 0.60
CA LYS A 51 -9.10 10.09 0.68
C LYS A 51 -10.29 10.54 -0.15
N HIS A 52 -10.42 11.85 -0.37
CA HIS A 52 -11.51 12.46 -1.12
C HIS A 52 -11.19 12.59 -2.61
N SER A 53 -10.00 12.18 -3.03
CA SER A 53 -9.53 12.27 -4.41
C SER A 53 -9.41 10.90 -5.07
N ASN A 54 -9.54 10.88 -6.40
CA ASN A 54 -9.29 9.68 -7.22
C ASN A 54 -7.79 9.44 -7.45
N ALA A 55 -6.90 10.07 -6.68
CA ALA A 55 -5.44 9.99 -6.85
C ALA A 55 -4.93 8.54 -6.74
N LEU A 56 -5.45 7.77 -5.79
CA LEU A 56 -5.10 6.36 -5.60
C LEU A 56 -5.57 5.49 -6.76
N GLU A 57 -6.83 5.66 -7.17
CA GLU A 57 -7.42 4.93 -8.32
C GLU A 57 -6.65 5.21 -9.61
N ASN A 58 -6.30 6.47 -9.86
CA ASN A 58 -5.50 6.87 -11.02
C ASN A 58 -4.09 6.27 -10.97
N PHE A 59 -3.45 6.29 -9.81
CA PHE A 59 -2.13 5.69 -9.62
C PHE A 59 -2.16 4.19 -9.92
N LEU A 60 -3.11 3.45 -9.32
CA LEU A 60 -3.23 2.01 -9.52
C LEU A 60 -3.65 1.65 -10.95
N SER A 61 -4.52 2.45 -11.57
CA SER A 61 -4.89 2.28 -12.98
C SER A 61 -3.68 2.44 -13.91
N ASN A 62 -2.86 3.46 -13.68
CA ASN A 62 -1.63 3.66 -14.45
C ASN A 62 -0.62 2.55 -14.19
N PHE A 63 -0.46 2.13 -12.94
CA PHE A 63 0.40 1.01 -12.57
C PHE A 63 -0.02 -0.27 -13.32
N MET A 64 -1.30 -0.65 -13.27
CA MET A 64 -1.80 -1.86 -13.96
C MET A 64 -1.64 -1.80 -15.48
N ARG A 65 -1.76 -0.62 -16.10
CA ARG A 65 -1.54 -0.43 -17.53
C ARG A 65 -0.07 -0.60 -17.94
N GLN A 66 0.85 -0.12 -17.11
CA GLN A 66 2.29 -0.13 -17.41
C GLN A 66 2.97 -1.44 -16.98
N PHE A 67 2.43 -2.10 -15.95
CA PHE A 67 2.99 -3.31 -15.37
C PHE A 67 2.52 -4.55 -16.16
N LYS A 68 3.22 -4.85 -17.27
CA LYS A 68 2.91 -5.95 -18.20
C LYS A 68 3.06 -7.37 -17.65
N HIS A 69 3.53 -7.54 -16.40
CA HIS A 69 3.69 -8.85 -15.77
C HIS A 69 2.96 -8.89 -14.43
N PRO A 70 2.03 -9.85 -14.22
CA PRO A 70 1.32 -9.99 -12.97
C PRO A 70 2.22 -10.69 -11.93
N THR A 71 3.24 -9.99 -11.43
CA THR A 71 3.81 -10.40 -10.14
C THR A 71 2.69 -10.22 -9.11
N PRO A 72 2.36 -11.22 -8.29
CA PRO A 72 1.30 -11.09 -7.31
C PRO A 72 1.76 -10.15 -6.20
N LEU A 73 1.51 -8.86 -6.39
CA LEU A 73 1.72 -7.83 -5.38
C LEU A 73 0.44 -7.71 -4.57
N ASN A 74 0.57 -7.79 -3.25
CA ASN A 74 -0.54 -7.44 -2.36
C ASN A 74 -0.37 -5.99 -1.95
N PHE A 75 -1.40 -5.19 -2.19
CA PHE A 75 -1.44 -3.81 -1.73
C PHE A 75 -2.27 -3.72 -0.46
N PHE A 76 -1.84 -2.90 0.48
CA PHE A 76 -2.56 -2.63 1.72
C PHE A 76 -2.66 -1.11 1.89
N LYS A 77 -3.88 -0.62 2.09
CA LYS A 77 -4.12 0.79 2.31
C LYS A 77 -4.20 1.08 3.79
N VAL A 78 -3.46 2.08 4.24
CA VAL A 78 -3.44 2.50 5.65
C VAL A 78 -3.44 4.01 5.77
N PRO A 79 -3.97 4.57 6.86
CA PRO A 79 -3.85 6.00 7.15
C PRO A 79 -2.38 6.43 7.25
N PHE A 80 -2.06 7.63 6.78
CA PHE A 80 -0.70 8.15 6.84
C PHE A 80 -0.20 8.28 8.29
N GLU A 81 -1.04 8.77 9.20
CA GLU A 81 -0.70 8.94 10.63
C GLU A 81 -0.28 7.64 11.33
N SER A 82 -0.83 6.50 10.89
CA SER A 82 -0.56 5.20 11.46
C SER A 82 0.29 4.32 10.55
N ALA A 83 0.82 4.85 9.45
CA ALA A 83 1.55 4.12 8.42
C ALA A 83 2.61 3.16 8.98
N VAL A 84 3.50 3.68 9.82
CA VAL A 84 4.61 2.90 10.42
C VAL A 84 4.09 1.83 11.39
N ALA A 85 3.08 2.17 12.20
CA ALA A 85 2.49 1.24 13.16
C ALA A 85 1.71 0.13 12.44
N SER A 86 0.85 0.49 11.48
CA SER A 86 0.11 -0.43 10.64
C SER A 86 1.04 -1.33 9.85
N ALA A 87 2.14 -0.81 9.30
CA ALA A 87 3.12 -1.64 8.60
C ALA A 87 3.74 -2.71 9.50
N ARG A 88 4.07 -2.38 10.75
CA ARG A 88 4.56 -3.36 11.74
C ARG A 88 3.50 -4.42 12.04
N VAL A 89 2.27 -4.00 12.35
CA VAL A 89 1.17 -4.92 12.68
C VAL A 89 0.86 -5.85 11.51
N LEU A 90 0.72 -5.31 10.29
CA LEU A 90 0.46 -6.09 9.08
C LEU A 90 1.63 -7.05 8.79
N SER A 91 2.88 -6.63 9.01
CA SER A 91 4.05 -7.50 8.83
C SER A 91 4.02 -8.70 9.79
N GLU A 92 3.65 -8.50 11.06
CA GLU A 92 3.48 -9.59 12.01
C GLU A 92 2.32 -10.52 11.63
N MET A 93 1.19 -9.96 11.21
CA MET A 93 0.03 -10.76 10.75
C MET A 93 0.36 -11.62 9.52
N LEU A 94 1.18 -11.09 8.60
CA LEU A 94 1.64 -11.79 7.40
C LEU A 94 2.57 -12.98 7.70
N LYS A 95 3.21 -13.03 8.89
CA LYS A 95 3.95 -14.21 9.34
C LYS A 95 3.02 -15.37 9.70
N ALA A 96 1.80 -15.07 10.12
CA ALA A 96 0.79 -16.07 10.50
C ALA A 96 -0.58 -15.81 9.84
N PRO A 97 -0.67 -15.84 8.49
CA PRO A 97 -1.88 -15.46 7.76
C PRO A 97 -2.99 -16.50 7.84
N LYS A 98 -2.70 -17.70 8.38
CA LYS A 98 -3.67 -18.77 8.58
C LYS A 98 -4.54 -18.58 9.83
N ILE A 99 -4.14 -17.66 10.73
CA ILE A 99 -4.94 -17.31 11.90
C ILE A 99 -6.18 -16.55 11.39
N PRO A 100 -7.42 -16.98 11.73
CA PRO A 100 -8.65 -16.37 11.21
C PRO A 100 -8.69 -14.84 11.40
N SER A 101 -8.38 -14.37 12.60
CA SER A 101 -8.35 -12.93 12.90
C SER A 101 -7.32 -12.17 12.06
N ASN A 102 -6.11 -12.72 11.87
CA ASN A 102 -5.10 -12.10 11.01
C ASN A 102 -5.57 -12.05 9.56
N LYS A 103 -6.18 -13.13 9.07
CA LYS A 103 -6.71 -13.20 7.71
C LYS A 103 -7.77 -12.13 7.49
N GLU A 104 -8.74 -12.00 8.39
CA GLU A 104 -9.80 -10.99 8.30
C GLU A 104 -9.22 -9.57 8.28
N MET A 105 -8.25 -9.26 9.14
CA MET A 105 -7.62 -7.94 9.17
C MET A 105 -6.80 -7.65 7.91
N LEU A 106 -6.04 -8.64 7.42
CA LEU A 106 -5.26 -8.50 6.19
C LEU A 106 -6.18 -8.29 4.99
N ASP A 107 -7.27 -9.06 4.86
CA ASP A 107 -8.21 -8.93 3.76
C ASP A 107 -8.99 -7.61 3.83
N SER A 108 -9.30 -7.09 5.02
CA SER A 108 -9.95 -5.78 5.18
C SER A 108 -9.06 -4.61 4.78
N ALA A 109 -7.74 -4.69 5.02
CA ALA A 109 -6.79 -3.66 4.60
C ALA A 109 -6.30 -3.84 3.16
N ARG A 110 -6.46 -5.03 2.58
CA ARG A 110 -5.97 -5.38 1.25
C ARG A 110 -6.79 -4.65 0.18
N ILE A 111 -6.07 -4.12 -0.79
CA ILE A 111 -6.64 -3.57 -2.02
C ILE A 111 -6.15 -4.38 -3.20
N ASN A 112 -7.08 -4.72 -4.08
CA ASN A 112 -6.77 -5.30 -5.36
C ASN A 112 -6.84 -4.19 -6.43
N PRO A 113 -5.74 -3.90 -7.14
CA PRO A 113 -5.74 -2.90 -8.20
C PRO A 113 -6.79 -3.17 -9.28
N ALA A 114 -7.10 -4.44 -9.56
CA ALA A 114 -8.09 -4.79 -10.57
C ALA A 114 -9.51 -4.31 -10.22
N ASP A 115 -9.88 -4.33 -8.93
CA ASP A 115 -11.18 -3.86 -8.46
C ASP A 115 -11.36 -2.35 -8.65
N LEU A 116 -10.27 -1.59 -8.60
CA LEU A 116 -10.28 -0.13 -8.78
C LEU A 116 -10.26 0.31 -10.25
N THR A 117 -9.95 -0.60 -11.19
CA THR A 117 -9.93 -0.30 -12.63
C THR A 117 -11.26 -0.57 -13.35
N ARG A 118 -12.25 -1.18 -12.67
CA ARG A 118 -13.58 -1.45 -13.23
C ARG A 118 -14.55 -0.29 -12.92
N LYS A 119 -14.46 0.80 -13.67
CA LYS A 119 -15.53 1.81 -13.78
C LYS A 119 -15.76 2.14 -15.25
#